data_AF-I3WBW0-F1
#
_entry.id   AF-I3WBW0-F1
#
_cell.length_a   1.000
_cell.length_b   1.000
_cell.length_c   1.000
_cell.angle_alpha   90.00
_cell.angle_beta   90.00
_cell.angle_gamma   90.00
#
_symmetry.space_group_name_H-M   'P 1'
#
loop_
_entity.id
_entity.type
_entity.pdbx_description
1 polymer ?
#
loop_
_entity_poly.entity_id
_entity_poly.type
_entity_poly.pdbx_seq_one_letter_code
_entity_poly.pdbx_strand_id
1 'polypeptide(L)'
;MYKFFKDERGYFNIFILIVLVFFITITLLYSVDMTAYVSKSNVLKSAIDRGIEAATMQVIPDSLATGNPLDFKIDPTLARQAFDEVFELNAFLNSDYSPQSNSFLKVSPQVLLFYVYNGDYGYPYKYLDTVTNTYVTFKYPTVYVVVKASITGLFSTRTVIINRESSAELLNKN
;
A
#
# COMPACT_ATOMS: atom_id res chain seq x y z
N MET A 1 29.68 -10.15 -54.54
CA MET A 1 29.20 -10.10 -53.13
C MET A 1 27.65 -10.09 -53.08
N TYR A 2 26.98 -10.94 -53.87
CA TYR A 2 25.51 -10.89 -54.07
C TYR A 2 24.86 -12.29 -54.04
N LYS A 3 25.58 -13.30 -53.51
CA LYS A 3 25.12 -14.70 -53.45
C LYS A 3 24.54 -15.10 -52.09
N PHE A 4 24.58 -14.22 -51.09
CA PHE A 4 24.12 -14.52 -49.73
C PHE A 4 22.60 -14.42 -49.56
N PHE A 5 21.87 -13.86 -50.54
CA PHE A 5 20.41 -13.65 -50.46
C PHE A 5 19.57 -14.63 -51.27
N LYS A 6 20.17 -15.69 -51.83
CA LYS A 6 19.46 -16.68 -52.66
C LYS A 6 19.28 -18.02 -51.95
N ASP A 7 19.15 -17.99 -50.63
CA ASP A 7 18.81 -19.13 -49.81
C ASP A 7 17.55 -18.76 -49.01
N GLU A 8 16.45 -19.50 -49.17
CA GLU A 8 15.16 -19.20 -48.52
C GLU A 8 15.27 -19.15 -46.98
N ARG A 9 16.34 -19.74 -46.44
CA ARG A 9 16.76 -19.70 -45.04
C ARG A 9 17.18 -18.31 -44.57
N GLY A 10 17.67 -17.45 -45.48
CA GLY A 10 18.12 -16.09 -45.16
C GLY A 10 16.98 -15.18 -44.69
N TYR A 11 15.84 -15.24 -45.36
CA TYR A 11 14.64 -14.48 -44.97
C TYR A 11 14.09 -14.92 -43.62
N PHE A 12 14.09 -16.23 -43.36
CA PHE A 12 13.67 -16.79 -42.08
C PHE A 12 14.54 -16.31 -40.92
N ASN A 13 15.87 -16.30 -41.09
CA ASN A 13 16.80 -15.79 -40.08
C ASN A 13 16.61 -14.28 -39.81
N ILE A 14 16.40 -13.48 -40.86
CA ILE A 14 16.13 -12.04 -40.73
C ILE A 14 14.79 -11.82 -40.01
N PHE A 15 13.75 -12.57 -40.36
CA PHE A 15 12.45 -12.51 -39.70
C PHE A 15 12.55 -12.86 -38.22
N ILE A 16 13.23 -13.96 -37.86
CA ILE A 16 13.48 -14.33 -36.46
C ILE A 16 14.22 -13.22 -35.73
N LEU A 17 15.23 -12.62 -36.35
CA LEU A 17 16.00 -11.55 -35.72
C LEU A 17 15.13 -10.32 -35.43
N ILE A 18 14.24 -9.94 -36.36
CA ILE A 18 13.28 -8.85 -36.15
C ILE A 18 12.32 -9.18 -35.01
N VAL A 19 11.73 -10.39 -35.01
CA VAL A 19 10.81 -10.83 -33.96
C VAL A 19 11.50 -10.87 -32.60
N LEU A 20 12.75 -11.33 -32.54
CA LEU A 20 13.54 -11.39 -31.32
C LEU A 20 13.81 -9.99 -30.77
N VAL A 21 14.27 -9.06 -31.60
CA VAL A 21 14.52 -7.66 -31.18
C VAL A 21 13.23 -7.00 -30.70
N PHE A 22 12.13 -7.22 -31.42
CA PHE A 22 10.82 -6.71 -31.03
C PHE A 22 10.36 -7.27 -29.67
N PHE A 23 10.49 -8.58 -29.49
CA PHE A 23 10.11 -9.27 -28.25
C PHE A 23 10.96 -8.80 -27.05
N ILE A 24 12.27 -8.66 -27.24
CA ILE A 24 13.18 -8.12 -26.21
C ILE A 24 12.76 -6.71 -25.84
N THR A 25 12.46 -5.86 -26.82
CA THR A 25 12.09 -4.46 -26.58
C THR A 25 10.80 -4.36 -25.78
N ILE A 26 9.76 -5.12 -26.13
CA ILE A 26 8.51 -5.17 -25.37
C ILE A 26 8.75 -5.66 -23.94
N THR A 27 9.54 -6.73 -23.78
CA THR A 27 9.83 -7.30 -22.46
C THR A 27 10.57 -6.30 -21.56
N LEU A 28 11.51 -5.53 -22.12
CA LEU A 28 12.21 -4.47 -21.40
C LEU A 28 11.27 -3.35 -20.99
N LEU A 29 10.43 -2.85 -21.90
CA LEU A 29 9.46 -1.80 -21.61
C LEU A 29 8.49 -2.22 -20.49
N TYR A 30 7.98 -3.46 -20.56
CA TYR A 30 7.12 -4.01 -19.53
C TYR A 30 7.83 -4.14 -18.17
N SER A 31 9.08 -4.61 -18.17
CA SER A 31 9.86 -4.80 -16.94
C SER A 31 10.13 -3.46 -16.24
N VAL A 32 10.40 -2.40 -17.01
CA VAL A 32 10.62 -1.05 -16.49
C VAL A 32 9.32 -0.47 -15.89
N ASP A 33 8.18 -0.64 -16.56
CA ASP A 33 6.86 -0.21 -16.03
C ASP A 33 6.53 -0.92 -14.71
N MET A 34 6.75 -2.24 -14.66
CA MET A 34 6.48 -3.05 -13.47
C MET A 34 7.39 -2.66 -12.29
N THR A 35 8.67 -2.38 -12.55
CA THR A 35 9.60 -1.93 -11.51
C THR A 35 9.17 -0.59 -10.93
N ALA A 36 8.76 0.36 -11.79
CA ALA A 36 8.24 1.66 -11.35
C ALA A 36 6.96 1.50 -10.51
N TYR A 37 6.05 0.64 -10.94
CA TYR A 37 4.82 0.34 -10.22
C TYR A 37 5.09 -0.27 -8.82
N VAL A 38 5.95 -1.29 -8.74
CA VAL A 38 6.29 -1.97 -7.47
C VAL A 38 6.93 -0.99 -6.50
N SER A 39 7.87 -0.16 -6.97
CA SER A 39 8.52 0.86 -6.15
C SER A 39 7.50 1.84 -5.56
N LYS A 40 6.63 2.42 -6.40
CA LYS A 40 5.57 3.34 -5.97
C LYS A 40 4.56 2.68 -5.02
N SER A 41 4.22 1.41 -5.27
CA SER A 41 3.34 0.65 -4.37
C SER A 41 3.96 0.43 -3.00
N ASN A 42 5.27 0.19 -2.91
CA ASN A 42 5.97 0.06 -1.64
C ASN A 42 6.02 1.38 -0.88
N VAL A 43 6.21 2.51 -1.56
CA VAL A 43 6.12 3.84 -0.95
C VAL A 43 4.72 4.07 -0.35
N LEU A 44 3.66 3.77 -1.11
CA LEU A 44 2.29 3.89 -0.61
C LEU A 44 2.04 3.00 0.62
N LYS A 45 2.48 1.73 0.56
CA LYS A 45 2.36 0.80 1.70
C LYS A 45 3.06 1.37 2.93
N SER A 46 4.28 1.87 2.78
CA SER A 46 5.02 2.47 3.89
C SER A 46 4.36 3.74 4.43
N ALA A 47 3.73 4.56 3.57
CA ALA A 47 3.00 5.75 4.01
C ALA A 47 1.78 5.37 4.85
N ILE A 48 1.03 4.34 4.42
CA ILE A 48 -0.09 3.78 5.19
C ILE A 48 0.43 3.25 6.54
N ASP A 49 1.53 2.50 6.55
CA ASP A 49 2.09 1.92 7.78
C ASP A 49 2.43 2.96 8.82
N ARG A 50 3.17 3.99 8.41
CA ARG A 50 3.52 5.11 9.29
C ARG A 50 2.29 5.82 9.82
N GLY A 51 1.27 5.99 8.98
CA GLY A 51 -0.02 6.56 9.38
C GLY A 51 -0.69 5.72 10.46
N ILE A 52 -0.76 4.40 10.27
CA ILE A 52 -1.40 3.50 11.24
C ILE A 52 -0.57 3.42 12.52
N GLU A 53 0.75 3.38 12.44
CA GLU A 53 1.63 3.45 13.62
C GLU A 53 1.38 4.73 14.42
N ALA A 54 1.30 5.89 13.77
CA ALA A 54 0.99 7.15 14.42
C ALA A 54 -0.41 7.16 15.05
N ALA A 55 -1.39 6.55 14.38
CA ALA A 55 -2.75 6.39 14.87
C ALA A 55 -2.81 5.50 16.12
N THR A 56 -2.10 4.37 16.11
CA THR A 56 -2.04 3.42 17.22
C THR A 56 -1.37 4.02 18.46
N MET A 57 -0.48 5.00 18.29
CA MET A 57 0.15 5.72 19.40
C MET A 57 -0.77 6.74 20.09
N GLN A 58 -1.96 7.05 19.54
CA GLN A 58 -2.92 7.99 20.13
C GLN A 58 -3.73 7.32 21.25
N VAL A 59 -3.04 6.90 22.30
CA VAL A 59 -3.63 6.22 23.46
C VAL A 59 -4.21 7.23 24.44
N ILE A 60 -5.38 6.92 25.01
CA ILE A 60 -6.02 7.73 26.05
C ILE A 60 -5.15 7.69 27.31
N PRO A 61 -4.67 8.83 27.85
CA PRO A 61 -3.72 8.86 28.97
C PRO A 61 -4.17 8.07 30.20
N ASP A 62 -5.47 8.13 30.52
CA ASP A 62 -6.04 7.41 31.67
C ASP A 62 -5.95 5.88 31.52
N SER A 63 -5.93 5.38 30.29
CA SER A 63 -5.78 3.95 30.01
C SER A 63 -4.34 3.45 30.16
N LEU A 64 -3.35 4.35 30.20
CA LEU A 64 -1.95 4.00 30.38
C LEU A 64 -1.60 3.63 31.84
N ALA A 65 -2.34 4.18 32.80
CA ALA A 65 -2.07 4.03 34.22
C ALA A 65 -2.26 2.60 34.75
N THR A 66 -3.07 1.79 34.07
CA THR A 66 -3.43 0.43 34.51
C THR A 66 -2.32 -0.60 34.26
N GLY A 67 -1.33 -0.29 33.41
CA GLY A 67 -0.17 -1.15 33.13
C GLY A 67 -0.48 -2.48 32.41
N ASN A 68 -1.75 -2.74 32.09
CA ASN A 68 -2.21 -3.94 31.41
C ASN A 68 -2.42 -3.64 29.91
N PRO A 69 -1.80 -4.41 29.00
CA PRO A 69 -1.92 -4.20 27.56
C PRO A 69 -3.33 -4.33 26.98
N LEU A 70 -4.23 -4.99 27.71
CA LEU A 70 -5.62 -5.16 27.31
C LEU A 70 -6.51 -3.97 27.72
N ASP A 71 -6.03 -3.13 28.63
CA ASP A 71 -6.77 -1.96 29.13
C ASP A 71 -6.43 -0.68 28.36
N PHE A 72 -5.42 -0.72 27.48
CA PHE A 72 -5.08 0.39 26.59
C PHE A 72 -6.25 0.69 25.66
N LYS A 73 -6.59 1.98 25.54
CA LYS A 73 -7.61 2.43 24.62
C LYS A 73 -7.04 3.50 23.72
N ILE A 74 -7.18 3.29 22.42
CA ILE A 74 -6.80 4.25 21.39
C ILE A 74 -7.96 5.24 21.25
N ASP A 75 -7.69 6.53 21.31
CA ASP A 75 -8.69 7.56 21.01
C ASP A 75 -8.96 7.55 19.50
N PRO A 76 -10.17 7.16 19.04
CA PRO A 76 -10.44 7.01 17.63
C PRO A 76 -10.38 8.34 16.86
N THR A 77 -10.66 9.46 17.53
CA THR A 77 -10.66 10.80 16.91
C THR A 77 -9.23 11.27 16.70
N LEU A 78 -8.41 11.21 17.75
CA LEU A 78 -6.99 11.57 17.65
C LEU A 78 -6.24 10.59 16.73
N ALA A 79 -6.55 9.30 16.79
CA ALA A 79 -5.96 8.29 15.91
C ALA A 79 -6.26 8.60 14.45
N ARG A 80 -7.49 9.01 14.12
CA ARG A 80 -7.83 9.40 12.76
C ARG A 80 -7.07 10.64 12.30
N GLN A 81 -7.00 11.67 13.14
CA GLN A 81 -6.26 12.88 12.83
C GLN A 81 -4.76 12.60 12.62
N ALA A 82 -4.14 11.79 13.48
CA ALA A 82 -2.75 11.40 13.37
C ALA A 82 -2.48 10.53 12.13
N PHE A 83 -3.40 9.62 11.80
CA PHE A 83 -3.34 8.86 10.55
C PHE A 83 -3.34 9.80 9.35
N ASP A 84 -4.28 10.74 9.30
CA ASP A 84 -4.45 11.66 8.18
C ASP A 84 -3.20 12.53 7.97
N GLU A 85 -2.70 13.16 9.04
CA GLU A 85 -1.50 14.01 8.98
C GLU A 85 -0.26 13.24 8.48
N VAL A 86 -0.02 12.05 9.03
CA VAL A 86 1.16 11.25 8.68
C VAL A 86 1.00 10.62 7.30
N PHE A 87 -0.20 10.17 6.94
CA PHE A 87 -0.47 9.61 5.62
C PHE A 87 -0.33 10.67 4.53
N GLU A 88 -0.88 11.88 4.73
CA GLU A 88 -0.75 13.00 3.80
C GLU A 88 0.71 13.36 3.55
N LEU A 89 1.50 13.49 4.62
CA LEU A 89 2.92 13.80 4.53
C LEU A 89 3.71 12.73 3.76
N ASN A 90 3.47 11.44 4.05
CA ASN A 90 4.26 10.35 3.48
C ASN A 90 3.77 9.91 2.09
N ALA A 91 2.52 10.19 1.71
CA ALA A 91 1.96 9.92 0.39
C ALA A 91 2.00 11.14 -0.55
N PHE A 92 2.59 12.26 -0.10
CA PHE A 92 2.68 13.53 -0.85
C PHE A 92 1.29 14.03 -1.25
N LEU A 93 0.41 14.19 -0.29
CA LEU A 93 -0.96 14.67 -0.48
C LEU A 93 -1.14 16.06 0.14
N ASN A 94 -2.12 16.79 -0.34
CA ASN A 94 -2.65 17.95 0.35
C ASN A 94 -3.67 17.49 1.42
N SER A 95 -4.14 18.42 2.24
CA SER A 95 -5.11 18.18 3.32
C SER A 95 -6.51 17.72 2.88
N ASP A 96 -6.80 17.78 1.58
CA ASP A 96 -8.00 17.24 0.95
C ASP A 96 -7.76 15.87 0.28
N TYR A 97 -6.61 15.25 0.58
CA TYR A 97 -6.05 14.07 -0.10
C TYR A 97 -5.83 14.24 -1.61
N SER A 98 -5.88 15.47 -2.15
CA SER A 98 -5.48 15.67 -3.54
C SER A 98 -3.97 15.40 -3.68
N PRO A 99 -3.54 14.67 -4.72
CA PRO A 99 -2.12 14.43 -4.94
C PRO A 99 -1.37 15.74 -5.18
N GLN A 100 -0.23 15.94 -4.51
CA GLN A 100 0.69 17.03 -4.83
C GLN A 100 1.32 16.84 -6.22
N SER A 101 1.93 17.90 -6.77
CA SER A 101 2.55 17.86 -8.10
C SER A 101 3.67 16.83 -8.26
N ASN A 102 4.31 16.43 -7.15
CA ASN A 102 5.35 15.41 -7.06
C ASN A 102 4.83 14.05 -6.59
N SER A 103 3.51 13.89 -6.37
CA SER A 103 2.93 12.63 -5.94
C SER A 103 2.96 11.59 -7.06
N PHE A 104 3.09 10.33 -6.68
CA PHE A 104 3.00 9.20 -7.60
C PHE A 104 1.56 8.74 -7.86
N LEU A 105 0.60 9.33 -7.14
CA LEU A 105 -0.84 9.09 -7.31
C LEU A 105 -1.43 10.07 -8.32
N LYS A 106 -2.32 9.58 -9.19
CA LYS A 106 -3.03 10.41 -10.18
C LYS A 106 -4.38 10.92 -9.70
N VAL A 107 -4.97 10.20 -8.75
CA VAL A 107 -6.29 10.45 -8.20
C VAL A 107 -6.15 10.36 -6.69
N SER A 108 -6.92 11.18 -5.98
CA SER A 108 -6.97 11.15 -4.53
C SER A 108 -7.22 9.73 -4.02
N PRO A 109 -6.39 9.20 -3.11
CA PRO A 109 -6.66 7.93 -2.48
C PRO A 109 -7.94 8.01 -1.64
N GLN A 110 -8.62 6.88 -1.51
CA GLN A 110 -9.84 6.74 -0.72
C GLN A 110 -9.57 5.82 0.46
N VAL A 111 -9.74 6.34 1.67
CA VAL A 111 -9.77 5.52 2.88
C VAL A 111 -11.15 4.87 2.94
N LEU A 112 -11.23 3.60 2.51
CA LEU A 112 -12.48 2.85 2.44
C LEU A 112 -12.95 2.40 3.83
N LEU A 113 -12.01 2.09 4.71
CA LEU A 113 -12.26 1.70 6.08
C LEU A 113 -11.15 2.24 6.98
N PHE A 114 -11.54 2.87 8.08
CA PHE A 114 -10.66 3.21 9.19
C PHE A 114 -11.34 2.73 10.46
N TYR A 115 -10.80 1.69 11.07
CA TYR A 115 -11.41 1.02 12.21
C TYR A 115 -10.43 0.97 13.37
N VAL A 116 -10.85 1.44 14.53
CA VAL A 116 -10.10 1.35 15.79
C VAL A 116 -10.80 0.34 16.67
N TYR A 117 -10.10 -0.73 17.01
CA TYR A 117 -10.60 -1.76 17.89
C TYR A 117 -10.01 -1.60 19.29
N ASN A 118 -10.86 -1.34 20.29
CA ASN A 118 -10.47 -1.16 21.69
C ASN A 118 -10.97 -2.29 22.60
N GLY A 119 -11.27 -3.47 22.03
CA GLY A 119 -11.61 -4.64 22.83
C GLY A 119 -13.08 -4.71 23.24
N ASP A 120 -13.98 -4.02 22.53
CA ASP A 120 -15.42 -3.97 22.85
C ASP A 120 -16.07 -5.36 22.95
N TYR A 121 -15.51 -6.35 22.23
CA TYR A 121 -15.96 -7.75 22.23
C TYR A 121 -14.96 -8.71 22.90
N GLY A 122 -13.99 -8.17 23.63
CA GLY A 122 -12.88 -8.92 24.23
C GLY A 122 -11.78 -9.30 23.25
N TYR A 123 -10.70 -9.87 23.78
CA TYR A 123 -9.56 -10.32 23.00
C TYR A 123 -9.39 -11.84 23.11
N PRO A 124 -9.09 -12.56 22.01
CA PRO A 124 -9.01 -12.09 20.63
C PRO A 124 -10.38 -11.95 19.94
N TYR A 125 -10.51 -11.06 18.96
CA TYR A 125 -11.73 -10.87 18.17
C TYR A 125 -11.48 -11.08 16.68
N LYS A 126 -12.37 -11.84 16.02
CA LYS A 126 -12.36 -12.04 14.56
C LYS A 126 -13.33 -11.06 13.89
N TYR A 127 -12.78 -10.11 13.17
CA TYR A 127 -13.52 -9.13 12.39
C TYR A 127 -13.60 -9.57 10.91
N LEU A 128 -14.78 -9.47 10.32
CA LEU A 128 -14.97 -9.64 8.88
C LEU A 128 -14.92 -8.27 8.22
N ASP A 129 -13.85 -8.00 7.47
CA ASP A 129 -13.79 -6.82 6.63
C ASP A 129 -14.72 -7.01 5.43
N THR A 130 -15.80 -6.22 5.40
CA THR A 130 -16.78 -6.24 4.30
C THR A 130 -16.24 -5.68 2.99
N VAL A 131 -15.16 -4.88 3.04
CA VAL A 131 -14.54 -4.27 1.86
C VAL A 131 -13.70 -5.29 1.10
N THR A 132 -12.84 -6.03 1.80
CA THR A 132 -11.97 -7.06 1.19
C THR A 132 -12.55 -8.47 1.27
N ASN A 133 -13.63 -8.68 2.02
CA ASN A 133 -14.21 -9.98 2.36
C ASN A 133 -13.19 -10.94 3.00
N THR A 134 -12.35 -10.39 3.90
CA THR A 134 -11.31 -11.14 4.62
C THR A 134 -11.52 -11.08 6.12
N TYR A 135 -11.11 -12.15 6.82
CA TYR A 135 -11.12 -12.17 8.27
C TYR A 135 -9.81 -11.66 8.84
N VAL A 136 -9.91 -10.75 9.79
CA VAL A 136 -8.79 -10.17 10.55
C VAL A 136 -8.96 -10.53 12.02
N THR A 137 -7.89 -10.90 12.71
CA THR A 137 -7.96 -11.28 14.13
C THR A 137 -7.20 -10.28 14.98
N PHE A 138 -7.91 -9.53 15.82
CA PHE A 138 -7.32 -8.57 16.75
C PHE A 138 -7.03 -9.23 18.09
N LYS A 139 -5.77 -9.17 18.54
CA LYS A 139 -5.32 -9.71 19.83
C LYS A 139 -5.16 -8.63 20.91
N TYR A 140 -5.00 -7.39 20.48
CA TYR A 140 -4.74 -6.21 21.30
C TYR A 140 -5.51 -5.02 20.69
N PRO A 141 -5.51 -3.84 21.33
CA PRO A 141 -6.04 -2.65 20.68
C PRO A 141 -5.33 -2.41 19.35
N THR A 142 -6.09 -2.29 18.26
CA THR A 142 -5.55 -2.29 16.89
C THR A 142 -6.23 -1.23 16.06
N VAL A 143 -5.45 -0.54 15.23
CA VAL A 143 -5.97 0.28 14.13
C VAL A 143 -5.87 -0.52 12.84
N TYR A 144 -6.99 -0.64 12.13
CA TYR A 144 -7.11 -1.33 10.84
C TYR A 144 -7.57 -0.35 9.77
N VAL A 145 -6.86 -0.30 8.65
CA VAL A 145 -7.15 0.63 7.56
C VAL A 145 -7.15 -0.08 6.22
N VAL A 146 -8.13 0.26 5.38
CA VAL A 146 -8.20 -0.15 3.99
C VAL A 146 -8.19 1.09 3.10
N VAL A 147 -7.17 1.21 2.26
CA VAL A 147 -6.99 2.33 1.34
C VAL A 147 -7.05 1.84 -0.10
N LYS A 148 -7.85 2.53 -0.92
CA LYS A 148 -7.88 2.36 -2.37
C LYS A 148 -7.14 3.51 -3.03
N ALA A 149 -6.17 3.21 -3.87
CA ALA A 149 -5.38 4.23 -4.56
C ALA A 149 -5.10 3.83 -6.01
N SER A 150 -4.86 4.82 -6.87
CA SER A 150 -4.49 4.61 -8.27
C SER A 150 -3.05 5.05 -8.50
N ILE A 151 -2.17 4.06 -8.72
CA ILE A 151 -0.74 4.26 -8.92
C ILE A 151 -0.48 4.39 -10.41
N THR A 152 0.26 5.43 -10.79
CA THR A 152 0.67 5.65 -12.18
C THR A 152 2.01 4.96 -12.43
N GLY A 153 2.04 4.00 -13.34
CA GLY A 153 3.27 3.49 -13.94
C GLY A 153 3.87 4.52 -14.92
N LEU A 154 4.74 4.05 -15.81
CA LEU A 154 5.24 4.84 -16.94
C LEU A 154 4.26 4.80 -18.11
N PHE A 155 3.57 3.68 -18.32
CA PHE A 155 2.67 3.48 -19.45
C PHE A 155 1.25 3.08 -19.05
N SER A 156 1.05 2.63 -17.80
CA SER A 156 -0.25 2.15 -17.31
C SER A 156 -0.64 2.79 -15.98
N THR A 157 -1.93 2.84 -15.68
CA THR A 157 -2.42 3.20 -14.33
C THR A 157 -3.09 1.97 -13.73
N ARG A 158 -2.79 1.66 -12.48
CA ARG A 158 -3.35 0.50 -11.78
C ARG A 158 -3.96 0.93 -10.46
N THR A 159 -5.19 0.49 -10.22
CA THR A 159 -5.86 0.70 -8.94
C THR A 159 -5.52 -0.47 -8.01
N VAL A 160 -5.14 -0.14 -6.79
CA VAL A 160 -4.81 -1.09 -5.72
C VAL A 160 -5.69 -0.83 -4.52
N ILE A 161 -6.07 -1.90 -3.82
CA ILE A 161 -6.68 -1.84 -2.50
C ILE A 161 -5.66 -2.46 -1.54
N ILE A 162 -5.28 -1.70 -0.52
CA ILE A 162 -4.26 -2.07 0.45
C ILE A 162 -4.92 -2.06 1.84
N ASN A 163 -4.92 -3.21 2.49
CA ASN A 163 -5.34 -3.39 3.88
C ASN A 163 -4.11 -3.51 4.79
N ARG A 164 -4.06 -2.77 5.89
CA ARG A 164 -2.98 -2.83 6.89
C ARG A 164 -3.54 -2.70 8.29
N GLU A 165 -2.80 -3.24 9.25
CA GLU A 165 -3.12 -3.24 10.67
C GLU A 165 -1.88 -2.88 11.49
N SER A 166 -2.08 -2.21 12.62
CA SER A 166 -1.05 -2.02 13.65
C SER A 166 -1.66 -2.08 15.03
N SER A 167 -1.06 -2.89 15.89
CA SER A 167 -1.53 -3.13 17.25
C SER A 167 -0.71 -2.36 18.26
N ALA A 168 -1.36 -1.82 19.29
CA ALA A 168 -0.71 -1.22 20.44
C ALA A 168 -0.16 -2.32 21.34
N GLU A 169 0.93 -2.97 20.90
CA GLU A 169 1.71 -3.84 21.77
C GLU A 169 2.79 -2.98 22.43
N LEU A 170 2.83 -2.97 23.77
CA LEU A 170 4.04 -2.52 24.45
C LEU A 170 5.15 -3.49 24.08
N LEU A 171 6.03 -3.05 23.19
CA LEU A 171 7.32 -3.69 22.95
C LEU A 171 8.07 -3.69 24.28
N ASN A 172 7.93 -4.76 25.06
CA ASN A 172 8.93 -5.12 26.04
C ASN A 172 10.16 -5.60 25.24
N LYS A 173 10.92 -4.63 24.71
CA LYS A 173 12.30 -4.86 24.27
C LYS A 173 13.11 -5.12 25.54
N ASN A 174 13.17 -6.39 25.94
CA ASN A 174 14.30 -6.90 26.71
C ASN A 174 15.52 -6.99 25.80
#